data_AF-A0A420MCD9-F1
#
_entry.id   AF-A0A420MCD9-F1
#
_cell.length_a   1.000
_cell.length_b   1.000
_cell.length_c   1.000
_cell.angle_alpha   90.00
_cell.angle_beta   90.00
_cell.angle_gamma   90.00
#
_symmetry.space_group_name_H-M   'P 1'
#
loop_
_entity.id
_entity.type
_entity.pdbx_description
1 polymer ?
#
loop_
_entity_poly.entity_id
_entity_poly.type
_entity_poly.pdbx_seq_one_letter_code
_entity_poly.pdbx_strand_id
1 'polypeptide(L)'
;MNKAMNQAMRAILPVWKTTPIAILHRESGIPPIDQLLEAKRLRFSARLKSLDEAHPLAGRTRPRRPPDRPTYHDLIKRRYQIQTKSVFRTRLRRTDELLAPCERPKLVQRCFHQEQMPPLQMASKEKSTGAFLHWVERLDPLTLVVYSDGSLSSEGAASYGFTIHQNNVPIF
;
A
#
# COMPACT_ATOMS: atom_id res chain seq x y z
N MET A 1 14.23 -24.44 17.30
CA MET A 1 13.11 -23.52 17.60
C MET A 1 12.02 -24.17 18.44
N ASN A 2 11.50 -25.36 18.07
CA ASN A 2 10.43 -26.04 18.82
C ASN A 2 10.70 -26.22 20.33
N LYS A 3 11.93 -26.60 20.73
CA LYS A 3 12.26 -26.77 22.16
C LYS A 3 12.07 -25.48 22.97
N ALA A 4 12.52 -24.34 22.44
CA ALA A 4 12.38 -23.05 23.10
C ALA A 4 10.90 -22.63 23.22
N MET A 5 10.12 -22.83 22.15
CA MET A 5 8.68 -22.56 22.16
C MET A 5 7.95 -23.44 23.19
N ASN A 6 8.23 -24.75 23.21
CA ASN A 6 7.64 -25.67 24.16
C ASN A 6 7.99 -25.31 25.61
N GLN A 7 9.23 -24.86 25.85
CA GLN A 7 9.64 -24.38 27.17
C GLN A 7 8.89 -23.10 27.55
N ALA A 8 8.72 -22.16 26.63
CA ALA A 8 7.96 -20.93 26.87
C ALA A 8 6.48 -21.23 27.17
N MET A 9 5.83 -22.11 26.40
CA MET A 9 4.44 -22.52 26.66
C MET A 9 4.29 -23.15 28.05
N ARG A 10 5.26 -23.97 28.48
CA ARG A 10 5.27 -24.57 29.82
C ARG A 10 5.58 -23.58 30.94
N ALA A 11 6.23 -22.46 30.64
CA ALA A 11 6.45 -21.41 31.63
C ALA A 11 5.18 -20.56 31.83
N ILE A 12 4.34 -20.43 30.79
CA ILE A 12 3.07 -19.69 30.83
C ILE A 12 1.96 -20.55 31.46
N LEU A 13 1.93 -21.84 31.14
CA LEU A 13 0.89 -22.76 31.60
C LEU A 13 1.32 -23.49 32.90
N PRO A 14 0.42 -23.73 33.87
CA PRO A 14 0.71 -24.55 35.04
C PRO A 14 0.66 -26.05 34.69
N VAL A 15 1.63 -26.54 33.92
CA VAL A 15 1.65 -27.91 33.35
C VAL A 15 2.96 -28.64 33.64
N TRP A 16 2.88 -29.97 33.74
CA TRP A 16 4.02 -30.82 34.02
C TRP A 16 4.97 -30.93 32.82
N LYS A 17 6.24 -31.27 33.09
CA LYS A 17 7.24 -31.54 32.03
C LYS A 17 6.86 -32.75 31.15
N THR A 18 5.99 -33.62 31.62
CA THR A 18 5.49 -34.80 30.91
C THR A 18 4.24 -34.52 30.07
N THR A 19 3.65 -33.32 30.17
CA THR A 19 2.45 -32.97 29.41
C THR A 19 2.71 -33.09 27.90
N PRO A 20 1.87 -33.86 27.17
CA PRO A 20 1.96 -34.01 25.72
C PRO A 20 1.97 -32.67 24.98
N ILE A 21 2.80 -32.57 23.93
CA ILE A 21 2.99 -31.32 23.17
C ILE A 21 1.69 -30.84 22.52
N ALA A 22 0.84 -31.75 22.05
CA ALA A 22 -0.46 -31.39 21.46
C ALA A 22 -1.36 -30.65 22.46
N ILE A 23 -1.35 -31.06 23.73
CA ILE A 23 -2.10 -30.40 24.80
C ILE A 23 -1.50 -29.01 25.06
N LEU A 24 -0.17 -28.87 25.07
CA LEU A 24 0.46 -27.56 25.24
C LEU A 24 0.02 -26.54 24.19
N HIS A 25 -0.04 -26.92 22.91
CA HIS A 25 -0.51 -26.04 21.84
C HIS A 25 -1.99 -25.68 21.99
N ARG A 26 -2.83 -26.63 22.41
CA ARG A 26 -4.25 -26.40 22.66
C ARG A 26 -4.46 -25.41 23.82
N GLU A 27 -3.83 -25.67 24.96
CA GLU A 27 -4.03 -24.89 26.19
C GLU A 27 -3.36 -23.51 26.14
N SER A 28 -2.23 -23.38 25.42
CA SER A 28 -1.58 -22.08 25.24
C SER A 28 -2.26 -21.21 24.19
N GLY A 29 -3.14 -21.79 23.35
CA GLY A 29 -3.69 -21.12 22.17
C GLY A 29 -2.65 -20.79 21.10
N ILE A 30 -1.41 -21.27 21.22
CA ILE A 30 -0.33 -21.01 20.26
C ILE A 30 -0.23 -22.21 19.31
N PRO A 31 -0.50 -22.05 18.01
CA PRO A 31 -0.41 -23.15 17.08
C PRO A 31 1.06 -23.57 16.84
N PRO A 32 1.27 -24.81 16.35
CA PRO A 32 2.58 -25.29 15.93
C PRO A 32 3.32 -24.33 14.99
N ILE A 33 4.66 -24.34 15.07
CA ILE A 33 5.52 -23.37 14.37
C ILE A 33 5.37 -23.45 12.84
N ASP A 34 5.24 -24.65 12.30
CA ASP A 34 4.97 -24.91 10.89
C ASP A 34 3.68 -24.20 10.42
N GLN A 35 2.59 -24.32 11.19
CA GLN A 35 1.33 -23.63 10.88
C GLN A 35 1.50 -22.10 10.92
N LEU A 36 2.22 -21.58 11.91
CA LEU A 36 2.52 -20.15 12.02
C LEU A 36 3.32 -19.64 10.81
N LEU A 37 4.35 -20.39 10.40
CA LEU A 37 5.20 -20.04 9.27
C LEU A 37 4.42 -20.09 7.96
N GLU A 38 3.59 -21.11 7.74
CA GLU A 38 2.74 -21.19 6.55
C GLU A 38 1.72 -20.05 6.52
N ALA A 39 1.06 -19.74 7.64
CA ALA A 39 0.15 -18.60 7.73
C ALA A 39 0.86 -17.28 7.40
N LYS A 40 2.10 -17.08 7.86
CA LYS A 40 2.91 -15.89 7.52
C LYS A 40 3.27 -15.86 6.04
N ARG A 41 3.64 -17.00 5.44
CA ARG A 41 3.94 -17.11 4.00
C ARG A 41 2.71 -16.77 3.14
N LEU A 42 1.54 -17.29 3.50
CA LEU A 42 0.28 -17.02 2.80
C LEU A 42 -0.13 -15.54 2.91
N ARG A 43 -0.04 -14.95 4.11
CA ARG A 43 -0.31 -13.50 4.29
C ARG A 43 0.64 -12.64 3.46
N PHE A 44 1.92 -13.02 3.39
CA PHE A 44 2.88 -12.30 2.56
C PHE A 44 2.57 -12.46 1.06
N SER A 45 2.19 -13.65 0.62
CA SER A 45 1.69 -13.89 -0.75
C SER A 45 0.49 -13.00 -1.08
N ALA A 46 -0.52 -12.97 -0.20
CA ALA A 46 -1.70 -12.14 -0.37
C ALA A 46 -1.35 -10.66 -0.48
N ARG A 47 -0.42 -10.19 0.37
CA ARG A 47 0.08 -8.81 0.30
C ARG A 47 0.76 -8.51 -1.03
N LEU A 48 1.55 -9.43 -1.59
CA LEU A 48 2.20 -9.22 -2.90
C LEU A 48 1.18 -9.13 -4.05
N LYS A 49 0.10 -9.92 -3.96
CA LYS A 49 -0.99 -9.91 -4.93
C LYS A 49 -1.86 -8.66 -4.82
N SER A 50 -2.06 -8.12 -3.62
CA SER A 50 -2.83 -6.88 -3.41
C SER A 50 -2.05 -5.60 -3.74
N LEU A 51 -0.78 -5.68 -4.15
CA LEU A 51 -0.02 -4.50 -4.57
C LEU A 51 -0.48 -4.02 -5.94
N ASP A 52 -0.44 -2.71 -6.11
CA ASP A 52 -0.63 -2.06 -7.41
C ASP A 52 0.40 -2.54 -8.45
N GLU A 53 0.01 -2.48 -9.71
CA GLU A 53 0.79 -2.96 -10.84
C GLU A 53 2.09 -2.14 -11.05
N ALA A 54 2.07 -0.85 -10.69
CA ALA A 54 3.25 0.02 -10.75
C ALA A 54 4.21 -0.19 -9.55
N HIS A 55 3.84 -1.00 -8.56
CA HIS A 55 4.70 -1.25 -7.40
C HIS A 55 5.97 -2.03 -7.80
N PRO A 56 7.17 -1.65 -7.31
CA PRO A 56 8.44 -2.28 -7.73
C PRO A 56 8.51 -3.79 -7.43
N LEU A 57 7.83 -4.25 -6.37
CA LEU A 57 7.73 -5.69 -6.06
C LEU A 57 6.82 -6.46 -7.03
N ALA A 58 5.76 -5.83 -7.56
CA ALA A 58 4.87 -6.47 -8.54
C ALA A 58 5.63 -6.79 -9.83
N GLY A 59 6.47 -5.87 -10.31
CA GLY A 59 7.36 -6.13 -11.45
C GLY A 59 8.34 -7.29 -11.23
N ARG A 60 8.79 -7.52 -9.99
CA ARG A 60 9.74 -8.60 -9.64
C ARG A 60 9.08 -9.97 -9.53
N THR A 61 7.80 -10.04 -9.20
CA THR A 61 7.06 -11.32 -9.14
C THR A 61 6.71 -11.83 -10.53
N ARG A 62 6.55 -10.94 -11.51
CA ARG A 62 6.29 -11.35 -12.90
C ARG A 62 7.37 -12.32 -13.41
N PRO A 63 6.98 -13.40 -14.10
CA PRO A 63 7.94 -14.26 -14.77
C PRO A 63 8.75 -13.43 -15.77
N ARG A 64 10.07 -13.64 -15.78
CA ARG A 64 10.91 -12.98 -16.78
C ARG A 64 10.55 -13.62 -18.13
N ARG A 65 9.90 -12.87 -19.01
CA ARG A 65 9.66 -13.32 -20.38
C ARG A 65 11.02 -13.73 -20.96
N PRO A 66 11.18 -14.96 -21.49
CA PRO A 66 12.37 -15.31 -22.25
C PRO A 66 12.52 -14.26 -23.35
N PRO A 67 13.72 -13.72 -23.60
CA PRO A 67 13.88 -12.87 -24.76
C PRO A 67 13.52 -13.70 -26.01
N ASP A 68 12.68 -13.15 -26.89
CA ASP A 68 12.22 -13.83 -28.12
C ASP A 68 13.42 -14.22 -29.02
N ARG A 69 14.61 -13.62 -28.79
CA ARG A 69 15.89 -14.02 -29.35
C ARG A 69 16.92 -14.24 -28.24
N PRO A 70 17.69 -15.33 -28.29
CA PRO A 70 18.85 -15.47 -27.41
C PRO A 70 19.83 -14.31 -27.66
N THR A 71 20.07 -13.50 -26.63
CA THR A 71 21.13 -12.50 -26.62
C THR A 71 22.46 -13.24 -26.61
N TYR A 72 23.11 -13.31 -27.78
CA TYR A 72 24.44 -13.88 -27.89
C TYR A 72 25.50 -12.79 -27.67
N HIS A 73 26.59 -13.15 -26.99
CA HIS A 73 27.73 -12.27 -26.77
C HIS A 73 28.95 -12.85 -27.49
N ASP A 74 29.46 -12.19 -28.52
CA ASP A 74 30.44 -12.77 -29.45
C ASP A 74 31.73 -13.26 -28.78
N LEU A 75 32.13 -12.63 -27.67
CA LEU A 75 33.31 -12.98 -26.88
C LEU A 75 33.17 -14.24 -26.00
N ILE A 76 31.96 -14.80 -25.86
CA ILE A 76 31.68 -15.95 -24.98
C ILE A 76 31.48 -17.20 -25.84
N LYS A 77 31.93 -18.40 -25.42
CA LYS A 77 31.64 -19.61 -26.19
C LYS A 77 30.15 -19.99 -26.09
N ARG A 78 29.51 -20.40 -27.19
CA ARG A 78 28.08 -20.78 -27.25
C ARG A 78 27.63 -21.73 -26.13
N ARG A 79 28.47 -22.70 -25.73
CA ARG A 79 28.19 -23.64 -24.61
C ARG A 79 27.97 -22.97 -23.25
N TYR A 80 28.57 -21.79 -23.05
CA TYR A 80 28.40 -20.97 -21.84
C TYR A 80 27.33 -19.89 -22.01
N GLN A 81 26.90 -19.62 -23.25
CA GLN A 81 25.81 -18.70 -23.58
C GLN A 81 24.44 -19.37 -23.70
N ILE A 82 24.36 -20.70 -23.57
CA ILE A 82 23.08 -21.39 -23.41
C ILE A 82 22.43 -20.69 -22.24
N GLN A 83 21.46 -19.81 -22.53
CA GLN A 83 20.72 -19.11 -21.52
C GLN A 83 20.13 -20.22 -20.68
N THR A 84 20.69 -20.44 -19.49
CA THR A 84 20.04 -21.20 -18.45
C THR A 84 18.69 -20.52 -18.36
N LYS A 85 17.64 -21.14 -18.95
CA LYS A 85 16.26 -20.77 -18.71
C LYS A 85 16.26 -20.46 -17.22
N SER A 86 16.05 -19.21 -16.84
CA SER A 86 16.31 -18.80 -15.46
C SER A 86 15.23 -19.46 -14.59
N VAL A 87 15.43 -20.75 -14.29
CA VAL A 87 14.53 -21.63 -13.53
C VAL A 87 14.66 -21.28 -12.06
N PHE A 88 15.68 -20.51 -11.67
CA PHE A 88 15.84 -20.07 -10.30
C PHE A 88 14.75 -19.06 -9.93
N ARG A 89 13.64 -19.59 -9.44
CA ARG A 89 12.58 -18.83 -8.81
C ARG A 89 13.15 -18.19 -7.57
N THR A 90 13.15 -16.85 -7.52
CA THR A 90 13.52 -16.10 -6.32
C THR A 90 12.54 -16.43 -5.20
N ARG A 91 12.95 -16.24 -3.93
CA ARG A 91 12.07 -16.45 -2.77
C ARG A 91 10.76 -15.65 -2.88
N LEU A 92 10.85 -14.45 -3.46
CA LEU A 92 9.71 -13.58 -3.75
C LEU A 92 8.73 -14.25 -4.73
N ARG A 93 9.22 -14.76 -5.86
CA ARG A 93 8.40 -15.47 -6.87
C ARG A 93 7.75 -16.73 -6.30
N ARG A 94 8.52 -17.55 -5.56
CA ARG A 94 7.97 -18.76 -4.91
C ARG A 94 6.86 -18.45 -3.93
N THR A 95 6.91 -17.28 -3.28
CA THR A 95 5.86 -16.86 -2.35
C THR A 95 4.65 -16.30 -3.09
N ASP A 96 4.86 -15.51 -4.14
CA ASP A 96 3.79 -15.01 -5.01
C ASP A 96 3.00 -16.14 -5.69
N GLU A 97 3.65 -17.28 -5.96
CA GLU A 97 3.03 -18.48 -6.54
C GLU A 97 2.14 -19.27 -5.54
N LEU A 98 2.17 -18.97 -4.24
CA LEU A 98 1.37 -19.72 -3.23
C LEU A 98 -0.13 -19.46 -3.33
N LEU A 99 -0.54 -18.32 -3.88
CA LEU A 99 -1.93 -17.95 -4.05
C LEU A 99 -2.24 -17.71 -5.53
N ALA A 100 -3.50 -17.98 -5.89
CA ALA A 100 -4.01 -17.69 -7.22
C ALA A 100 -3.85 -16.19 -7.55
N PRO A 101 -3.69 -15.83 -8.83
CA PRO A 101 -3.79 -14.44 -9.26
C PRO A 101 -5.13 -13.83 -8.81
N CYS A 102 -5.10 -12.59 -8.33
CA CYS A 102 -6.29 -11.81 -8.01
C CYS A 102 -6.25 -10.47 -8.74
N GLU A 103 -7.40 -9.81 -8.84
CA GLU A 103 -7.45 -8.44 -9.35
C GLU A 103 -6.63 -7.52 -8.45
N ARG A 104 -5.74 -6.74 -9.06
CA ARG A 104 -4.90 -5.79 -8.34
C ARG A 104 -5.64 -4.45 -8.21
N PRO A 105 -5.55 -3.80 -7.04
CA PRO A 105 -6.07 -2.44 -6.93
C PRO A 105 -5.26 -1.53 -7.85
N LYS A 106 -5.95 -0.64 -8.57
CA LYS A 106 -5.33 0.43 -9.33
C LYS A 106 -5.17 1.62 -8.39
N LEU A 107 -3.94 2.03 -8.13
CA LEU A 107 -3.68 3.31 -7.47
C LEU A 107 -4.11 4.43 -8.41
N VAL A 108 -5.28 5.00 -8.14
CA VAL A 108 -5.71 6.22 -8.80
C VAL A 108 -4.85 7.34 -8.23
N GLN A 109 -3.99 7.92 -9.06
CA GLN A 109 -3.26 9.12 -8.69
C GLN A 109 -4.29 10.18 -8.30
N ARG A 110 -4.13 10.79 -7.11
CA ARG A 110 -4.89 11.99 -6.77
C ARG A 110 -4.49 13.07 -7.77
N CYS A 111 -5.32 13.24 -8.80
CA CYS A 111 -5.27 14.40 -9.64
C CYS A 111 -5.81 15.55 -8.79
N PHE A 112 -4.92 16.30 -8.14
CA PHE A 112 -5.25 17.69 -7.87
C PHE A 112 -5.52 18.30 -9.24
N HIS A 113 -6.71 18.88 -9.44
CA HIS A 113 -6.88 19.74 -10.60
C HIS A 113 -5.77 20.76 -10.48
N GLN A 114 -4.81 20.70 -11.41
CA GLN A 114 -3.86 21.78 -11.58
C GLN A 114 -4.71 22.93 -12.14
N GLU A 115 -5.41 23.62 -11.24
CA GLU A 115 -5.98 24.90 -11.54
C GLU A 115 -4.82 25.70 -12.11
N GLN A 116 -4.90 26.05 -13.40
CA GLN A 116 -4.05 27.09 -13.94
C GLN A 116 -4.27 28.27 -13.01
N MET A 117 -3.29 28.55 -12.15
CA MET A 117 -3.34 29.70 -11.25
C MET A 117 -3.67 30.88 -12.15
N PRO A 118 -4.88 31.47 -12.03
CA PRO A 118 -5.20 32.64 -12.83
C PRO A 118 -4.11 33.68 -12.55
N PRO A 119 -3.68 34.46 -13.55
CA PRO A 119 -2.73 35.54 -13.30
C PRO A 119 -3.21 36.37 -12.11
N LEU A 120 -2.27 36.78 -11.25
CA LEU A 120 -2.54 37.51 -10.00
C LEU A 120 -3.67 38.53 -10.23
N GLN A 121 -4.74 38.35 -9.47
CA GLN A 121 -6.03 38.99 -9.65
C GLN A 121 -5.89 40.51 -9.72
N MET A 122 -6.03 41.10 -10.92
CA MET A 122 -6.03 42.56 -11.14
C MET A 122 -7.38 43.22 -10.82
N ALA A 123 -8.37 42.46 -10.36
CA ALA A 123 -9.70 42.96 -10.04
C ALA A 123 -9.75 43.54 -8.62
N SER A 124 -10.56 44.58 -8.41
CA SER A 124 -10.83 45.09 -7.07
C SER A 124 -11.45 44.00 -6.18
N LYS A 125 -11.28 44.14 -4.86
CA LYS A 125 -11.82 43.21 -3.86
C LYS A 125 -13.33 43.04 -4.00
N GLU A 126 -14.05 44.14 -4.24
CA GLU A 126 -15.51 44.17 -4.40
C GLU A 126 -15.99 43.34 -5.60
N LYS A 127 -15.36 43.51 -6.76
CA LYS A 127 -15.71 42.75 -7.98
C LYS A 127 -15.44 41.25 -7.79
N SER A 128 -14.38 40.95 -7.06
CA SER A 128 -13.97 39.58 -6.73
C SER A 128 -14.94 38.90 -5.76
N THR A 129 -15.39 39.62 -4.73
CA THR A 129 -16.43 39.17 -3.80
C THR A 129 -17.74 38.91 -4.53
N GLY A 130 -18.17 39.80 -5.43
CA GLY A 130 -19.40 39.60 -6.21
C GLY A 130 -19.34 38.37 -7.11
N ALA A 131 -18.22 38.15 -7.80
CA ALA A 131 -18.02 36.96 -8.63
C ALA A 131 -18.01 35.66 -7.80
N PHE A 132 -17.38 35.70 -6.61
CA PHE A 132 -17.35 34.57 -5.70
C PHE A 132 -18.74 34.21 -5.19
N LEU A 133 -19.50 35.18 -4.69
CA LEU A 133 -20.88 34.95 -4.20
C LEU A 133 -21.77 34.36 -5.31
N HIS A 134 -21.68 34.90 -6.52
CA HIS A 134 -22.41 34.36 -7.65
C HIS A 134 -21.99 32.92 -7.98
N TRP A 135 -20.70 32.59 -7.90
CA TRP A 135 -20.23 31.22 -8.10
C TRP A 135 -20.78 30.27 -7.03
N VAL A 136 -20.73 30.66 -5.75
CA VAL A 136 -21.26 29.85 -4.64
C VAL A 136 -22.76 29.58 -4.81
N GLU A 137 -23.54 30.57 -5.23
CA GLU A 137 -24.98 30.41 -5.50
C GLU A 137 -25.30 29.44 -6.66
N ARG A 138 -24.35 29.21 -7.58
CA ARG A 138 -24.51 28.27 -8.70
C ARG A 138 -24.13 26.83 -8.33
N LEU A 139 -23.51 26.60 -7.18
CA LEU A 139 -23.09 25.27 -6.77
C LEU A 139 -24.31 24.40 -6.46
N ASP A 140 -24.16 23.10 -6.69
CA ASP A 140 -25.18 22.13 -6.27
C ASP A 140 -25.29 22.14 -4.73
N PRO A 141 -26.50 22.07 -4.14
CA PRO A 141 -26.69 22.08 -2.68
C PRO A 141 -25.95 20.97 -1.92
N LEU A 142 -25.54 19.89 -2.59
CA LEU A 142 -24.72 18.80 -2.03
C LEU A 142 -23.22 19.05 -2.15
N THR A 143 -22.81 20.12 -2.83
CA THR A 143 -21.41 20.51 -2.96
C THR A 143 -20.89 21.03 -1.62
N LEU A 144 -19.77 20.47 -1.18
CA LEU A 144 -19.04 20.95 0.00
C LEU A 144 -18.01 21.99 -0.43
N VAL A 145 -18.05 23.15 0.24
CA VAL A 145 -17.06 24.21 0.07
C VAL A 145 -16.19 24.23 1.33
N VAL A 146 -14.88 24.09 1.14
CA VAL A 146 -13.91 24.10 2.23
C VAL A 146 -13.15 25.42 2.18
N TYR A 147 -13.28 26.22 3.24
CA TYR A 147 -12.52 27.45 3.41
C TYR A 147 -11.32 27.17 4.30
N SER A 148 -10.13 27.57 3.89
CA SER A 148 -9.02 27.67 4.84
C SER A 148 -9.27 28.86 5.76
N ASP A 149 -8.90 28.72 7.03
CA ASP A 149 -8.99 29.82 7.99
C ASP A 149 -8.02 30.98 7.66
N GLY A 150 -7.09 30.73 6.73
CA GLY A 150 -6.12 31.70 6.22
C GLY A 150 -5.17 32.21 7.29
N SER A 151 -5.12 31.59 8.47
CA SER A 151 -4.35 32.10 9.59
C SER A 151 -2.87 31.82 9.36
N LEU A 152 -2.06 32.88 9.46
CA LEU A 152 -0.61 32.82 9.35
C LEU A 152 0.00 32.96 10.75
N SER A 153 0.97 32.12 11.08
CA SER A 153 1.80 32.32 12.26
C SER A 153 2.66 33.58 12.09
N SER A 154 3.25 34.07 13.18
CA SER A 154 4.24 35.16 13.14
C SER A 154 5.46 34.85 12.26
N GLU A 155 5.71 33.57 11.97
CA GLU A 155 6.78 33.06 11.10
C GLU A 155 6.32 32.90 9.64
N GLY A 156 5.07 33.27 9.32
CA GLY A 156 4.50 33.16 7.98
C GLY A 156 4.05 31.75 7.59
N ALA A 157 3.99 30.81 8.54
CA ALA A 157 3.47 29.48 8.29
C ALA A 157 1.93 29.48 8.37
N ALA A 158 1.26 29.02 7.31
CA ALA A 158 -0.18 28.85 7.32
C ALA A 158 -0.58 27.70 8.25
N SER A 159 -1.58 27.94 9.11
CA SER A 159 -2.17 26.89 9.91
C SER A 159 -3.03 25.96 9.03
N TYR A 160 -3.34 24.76 9.55
CA TYR A 160 -4.16 23.77 8.86
C TYR A 160 -5.66 23.88 9.17
N GLY A 161 -6.10 25.01 9.75
CA GLY A 161 -7.51 25.25 10.07
C GLY A 161 -8.37 25.35 8.82
N PHE A 162 -9.54 24.73 8.85
CA PHE A 162 -10.54 24.86 7.79
C PHE A 162 -11.95 24.84 8.37
N THR A 163 -12.89 25.48 7.68
CA THR A 163 -14.33 25.34 7.92
C THR A 163 -14.99 24.73 6.70
N ILE A 164 -15.97 23.86 6.93
CA ILE A 164 -16.72 23.22 5.85
C ILE A 164 -18.12 23.82 5.82
N HIS A 165 -18.52 24.30 4.65
CA HIS A 165 -19.86 24.80 4.41
C HIS A 165 -20.56 23.91 3.39
N GLN A 166 -21.84 23.68 3.64
CA GLN A 166 -22.77 23.06 2.71
C GLN A 166 -23.96 24.00 2.54
N ASN A 167 -24.30 24.36 1.30
CA ASN A 167 -25.41 25.28 1.02
C ASN A 167 -25.32 26.58 1.85
N ASN A 168 -24.12 27.18 1.93
CA ASN A 168 -23.81 28.36 2.75
C ASN A 168 -23.94 28.22 4.27
N VAL A 169 -24.26 27.04 4.79
CA VAL A 169 -24.36 26.78 6.23
C VAL A 169 -23.11 26.02 6.70
N PRO A 170 -22.46 26.45 7.80
CA PRO A 170 -21.34 25.70 8.37
C PRO A 170 -21.85 24.37 8.93
N ILE A 171 -21.18 23.28 8.59
CA ILE A 171 -21.51 21.93 9.08
C ILE A 171 -20.51 21.41 10.12
N PHE A 172 -19.29 21.97 10.15
CA PHE A 172 -18.21 21.63 11.09
C PHE A 172 -17.31 22.84 11.35
#